data_AF-A0A1C7MDB4-F1
#
_entry.id   AF-A0A1C7MDB4-F1
#
_cell.length_a   1.000
_cell.length_b   1.000
_cell.length_c   1.000
_cell.angle_alpha   90.00
_cell.angle_beta   90.00
_cell.angle_gamma   90.00
#
_symmetry.space_group_name_H-M   'P 1'
#
loop_
_entity.id
_entity.type
_entity.pdbx_description
1 polymer ?
#
loop_
_entity_poly.entity_id
_entity_poly.type
_entity_poly.pdbx_seq_one_letter_code
_entity_poly.pdbx_strand_id
1 'polypeptide(L)'
;MDISKESNHAVESFTEIQMAEGLFLKLREGQFNMSSITLEILDKHLSHSLSLLRTTANSRLPINKLPMEILSQIFQCVPSQVYVHGHRIASWPPSHIDTDELIPLTRVCRHWRDVALGSSALWTSVCDTPQNHCNTSRALS
;
A
#
# COMPACT_ATOMS: atom_id res chain seq x y z
N MET A 1 1.11 -21.04 28.08
CA MET A 1 0.23 -21.56 27.02
C MET A 1 -1.18 -21.48 27.57
N ASP A 2 -1.95 -20.51 27.09
CA ASP A 2 -3.20 -20.06 27.71
C ASP A 2 -4.36 -20.47 26.80
N ILE A 3 -4.83 -21.72 27.00
CA ILE A 3 -5.77 -22.44 26.12
C ILE A 3 -7.11 -21.68 25.96
N SER A 4 -7.45 -20.83 26.93
CA SER A 4 -8.68 -20.02 26.92
C SER A 4 -8.64 -18.84 25.95
N LYS A 5 -7.46 -18.32 25.58
CA LYS A 5 -7.35 -17.24 24.57
C LYS A 5 -7.50 -17.76 23.15
N GLU A 6 -7.04 -18.99 22.92
CA GLU A 6 -7.06 -19.64 21.61
C GLU A 6 -8.47 -20.13 21.26
N SER A 7 -9.24 -20.60 22.24
CA SER A 7 -10.65 -20.95 22.05
C SER A 7 -11.54 -19.74 21.75
N ASN A 8 -11.34 -18.61 22.43
CA ASN A 8 -12.13 -17.40 22.19
C ASN A 8 -11.83 -16.76 20.83
N HIS A 9 -10.56 -16.69 20.44
CA HIS A 9 -10.17 -16.19 19.11
C HIS A 9 -10.71 -17.09 17.98
N ALA A 10 -10.74 -18.41 18.19
CA ALA A 10 -11.33 -19.33 17.21
C ALA A 10 -12.84 -19.14 17.06
N VAL A 11 -13.57 -18.95 18.17
CA VAL A 11 -15.02 -18.69 18.15
C VAL A 11 -15.35 -17.34 17.51
N GLU A 12 -14.60 -16.28 17.83
CA GLU A 12 -14.74 -14.96 17.20
C GLU A 12 -14.51 -15.05 15.68
N SER A 13 -13.41 -15.69 15.25
CA SER A 13 -13.10 -15.89 13.83
C SER A 13 -14.18 -16.65 13.05
N PHE A 14 -14.83 -17.61 13.70
CA PHE A 14 -15.93 -18.37 13.10
C PHE A 14 -17.18 -17.51 12.91
N THR A 15 -17.51 -16.65 13.89
CA THR A 15 -18.66 -15.75 13.79
C THR A 15 -18.50 -14.67 12.70
N GLU A 16 -17.28 -14.19 12.49
CA GLU A 16 -16.99 -13.16 11.49
C GLU A 16 -17.10 -13.68 10.05
N ILE A 17 -16.62 -14.91 9.82
CA ILE A 17 -16.74 -15.58 8.51
C ILE A 17 -18.21 -15.85 8.18
N GLN A 18 -18.98 -16.37 9.13
CA GLN A 18 -20.41 -16.62 8.93
C GLN A 18 -21.19 -15.34 8.64
N MET A 19 -20.83 -14.22 9.27
CA MET A 19 -21.45 -12.93 9.01
C MET A 19 -21.15 -12.45 7.58
N ALA A 20 -19.91 -12.60 7.11
CA ALA A 20 -19.53 -12.24 5.75
C ALA A 20 -20.26 -13.10 4.70
N GLU A 21 -20.36 -14.41 4.92
CA GLU A 21 -21.11 -15.33 4.05
C GLU A 21 -22.60 -15.00 4.01
N GLY A 22 -23.21 -14.76 5.18
CA GLY A 22 -24.62 -14.38 5.29
C GLY A 22 -24.92 -13.06 4.57
N LEU A 23 -24.03 -12.09 4.68
CA LEU A 23 -24.12 -10.84 3.93
C LEU A 23 -24.04 -11.10 2.42
N PHE A 24 -23.05 -11.86 1.95
CA PHE A 24 -22.90 -12.20 0.54
C PHE A 24 -24.16 -12.85 -0.05
N LEU A 25 -24.76 -13.82 0.67
CA LEU A 25 -25.99 -14.47 0.24
C LEU A 25 -27.16 -13.47 0.12
N LYS A 26 -27.33 -12.58 1.11
CA LYS A 26 -28.36 -11.52 1.06
C LYS A 26 -28.14 -10.54 -0.09
N LEU A 27 -26.89 -10.17 -0.37
CA LEU A 27 -26.58 -9.27 -1.49
C LEU A 27 -26.91 -9.92 -2.84
N ARG A 28 -26.62 -11.21 -2.97
CA ARG A 28 -26.92 -12.00 -4.17
C ARG A 28 -28.43 -12.15 -4.40
N GLU A 29 -29.19 -12.46 -3.35
CA GLU A 29 -30.64 -12.66 -3.43
C GLU A 29 -31.41 -11.34 -3.61
N GLY A 30 -30.93 -10.26 -2.99
CA GLY A 30 -31.56 -8.93 -3.03
C GLY A 30 -31.16 -8.05 -4.21
N GLN A 31 -30.29 -8.51 -5.11
CA GLN A 31 -29.62 -7.68 -6.12
C GLN A 31 -30.57 -6.86 -7.00
N PHE A 32 -31.80 -7.33 -7.22
CA PHE A 32 -32.80 -6.68 -8.07
C PHE A 32 -33.80 -5.78 -7.33
N ASN A 33 -33.82 -5.79 -5.98
CA ASN A 33 -34.82 -5.09 -5.17
C ASN A 33 -34.23 -3.99 -4.26
N MET A 34 -32.93 -3.73 -4.32
CA MET A 34 -32.30 -2.71 -3.47
C MET A 34 -32.48 -1.30 -4.04
N SER A 35 -32.82 -0.36 -3.16
CA SER A 35 -32.82 1.07 -3.51
C SER A 35 -31.40 1.57 -3.76
N SER A 36 -31.26 2.63 -4.57
CA SER A 36 -29.96 3.28 -4.82
C SER A 36 -29.27 3.75 -3.54
N ILE A 37 -30.04 4.32 -2.59
CA ILE A 37 -29.51 4.80 -1.30
C ILE A 37 -28.98 3.62 -0.47
N THR A 38 -29.69 2.48 -0.45
CA THR A 38 -29.23 1.27 0.24
C THR A 38 -27.90 0.79 -0.33
N LEU A 39 -27.76 0.80 -1.66
CA LEU A 39 -26.53 0.37 -2.33
C LEU A 39 -25.35 1.29 -2.00
N GLU A 40 -25.56 2.60 -1.99
CA GLU A 40 -24.51 3.57 -1.63
C GLU A 40 -24.02 3.39 -0.19
N ILE A 41 -24.96 3.24 0.76
CA ILE A 41 -24.62 3.00 2.16
C ILE A 41 -23.83 1.70 2.31
N LEU A 42 -24.27 0.65 1.64
CA LEU A 42 -23.62 -0.65 1.68
C LEU A 42 -22.20 -0.60 1.10
N ASP A 43 -22.02 0.02 -0.07
CA ASP A 43 -20.70 0.17 -0.71
C ASP A 43 -19.72 0.89 0.23
N LYS A 44 -20.16 1.97 0.87
CA LYS A 44 -19.37 2.70 1.85
C LYS A 44 -18.95 1.82 3.03
N HIS A 45 -19.88 1.07 3.62
CA HIS A 45 -19.59 0.18 4.75
C HIS A 45 -18.64 -0.95 4.35
N LEU A 46 -18.86 -1.58 3.21
CA LEU A 46 -18.00 -2.66 2.71
C LEU A 46 -16.58 -2.15 2.42
N SER A 47 -16.47 -0.99 1.79
CA SER A 47 -15.17 -0.33 1.53
C SER A 47 -14.41 -0.03 2.82
N HIS A 48 -15.10 0.48 3.85
CA HIS A 48 -14.53 0.72 5.17
C HIS A 48 -14.07 -0.59 5.84
N SER A 49 -14.93 -1.61 5.86
CA SER A 49 -14.60 -2.92 6.44
C SER A 49 -13.40 -3.56 5.75
N LEU A 50 -13.36 -3.56 4.41
CA LEU A 50 -12.23 -4.05 3.63
C LEU A 50 -10.95 -3.29 3.95
N SER A 51 -11.03 -1.96 4.12
CA SER A 51 -9.89 -1.13 4.52
C SER A 51 -9.34 -1.53 5.88
N LEU A 52 -10.21 -1.78 6.87
CA LEU A 52 -9.82 -2.23 8.20
C LEU A 52 -9.16 -3.61 8.17
N LEU A 53 -9.76 -4.57 7.44
CA LEU A 53 -9.21 -5.92 7.29
C LEU A 53 -7.82 -5.88 6.65
N ARG A 54 -7.66 -5.14 5.56
CA ARG A 54 -6.36 -4.96 4.89
C ARG A 54 -5.34 -4.29 5.81
N THR A 55 -5.74 -3.26 6.56
CA THR A 55 -4.84 -2.58 7.50
C THR A 55 -4.36 -3.54 8.59
N THR A 56 -5.28 -4.34 9.14
CA THR A 56 -4.99 -5.33 10.18
C THR A 56 -4.07 -6.43 9.65
N ALA A 57 -4.39 -7.01 8.49
CA ALA A 57 -3.56 -8.03 7.86
C ALA A 57 -2.14 -7.50 7.55
N ASN A 58 -2.05 -6.30 6.98
CA ASN A 58 -0.77 -5.66 6.69
C ASN A 58 0.05 -5.40 7.96
N SER A 59 -0.56 -4.95 9.06
CA SER A 59 0.15 -4.72 10.33
C SER A 59 0.82 -5.97 10.91
N ARG A 60 0.35 -7.16 10.51
CA ARG A 60 0.92 -8.45 10.95
C ARG A 60 2.15 -8.86 10.12
N LEU A 61 2.35 -8.28 8.93
CA LEU A 61 3.49 -8.59 8.07
C LEU A 61 4.81 -8.13 8.71
N PRO A 62 5.89 -8.95 8.67
CA PRO A 62 7.17 -8.60 9.31
C PRO A 62 7.74 -7.23 8.90
N ILE A 63 7.65 -6.89 7.61
CA ILE A 63 8.15 -5.61 7.09
C ILE A 63 7.45 -4.38 7.67
N ASN A 64 6.17 -4.52 8.06
CA ASN A 64 5.36 -3.45 8.66
C ASN A 64 5.54 -3.34 10.17
N LYS A 65 6.38 -4.20 10.78
CA LYS A 65 6.77 -4.10 12.18
C LYS A 65 8.09 -3.36 12.39
N LEU A 66 8.76 -2.98 11.30
CA LEU A 66 9.97 -2.16 11.37
C LEU A 66 9.61 -0.74 11.85
N PRO A 67 10.50 -0.07 12.60
CA PRO A 67 10.36 1.36 12.85
C PRO A 67 10.27 2.13 11.53
N MET A 68 9.51 3.23 11.52
CA MET A 68 9.26 4.01 10.29
C MET A 68 10.56 4.54 9.67
N GLU A 69 11.58 4.81 10.49
CA GLU A 69 12.90 5.27 10.07
C GLU A 69 13.62 4.20 9.25
N ILE A 70 13.54 2.94 9.70
CA ILE A 70 14.16 1.80 8.99
C ILE A 70 13.40 1.52 7.70
N LEU A 71 12.07 1.57 7.73
CA LEU A 71 11.27 1.39 6.52
C LEU A 71 11.52 2.51 5.50
N SER A 72 11.66 3.76 5.94
CA SER A 72 12.07 4.89 5.09
C SER A 72 13.46 4.67 4.48
N GLN A 73 14.44 4.20 5.26
CA GLN A 73 15.77 3.87 4.73
C GLN A 73 15.72 2.78 3.65
N ILE A 74 14.85 1.77 3.82
CA ILE A 74 14.62 0.75 2.78
C ILE A 74 14.03 1.39 1.52
N PHE A 75 13.07 2.31 1.66
CA PHE A 75 12.48 3.01 0.52
C PHE A 75 13.48 3.88 -0.24
N GLN A 76 14.52 4.41 0.43
CA GLN A 76 15.59 5.17 -0.22
C GLN A 76 16.45 4.32 -1.16
N CYS A 77 16.38 2.98 -1.05
CA CYS A 77 17.08 2.06 -1.95
C CYS A 77 16.30 1.76 -3.24
N VAL A 78 15.04 2.22 -3.36
CA VAL A 78 14.17 1.93 -4.51
C VAL A 78 14.50 2.79 -5.73
N PRO A 79 14.58 4.13 -5.65
CA PRO A 79 14.67 4.95 -6.84
C PRO A 79 16.06 4.88 -7.47
N SER A 80 16.09 4.74 -8.78
CA SER A 80 17.29 4.75 -9.60
C SER A 80 17.89 6.16 -9.67
N GLN A 81 19.21 6.23 -9.80
CA GLN A 81 19.89 7.50 -10.09
C GLN A 81 19.55 7.97 -11.51
N VAL A 82 19.18 9.24 -11.66
CA VAL A 82 18.92 9.83 -12.98
C VAL A 82 20.24 10.22 -13.62
N TYR A 83 20.41 9.87 -14.90
CA TYR A 83 21.54 10.33 -15.70
C TYR A 83 21.30 11.78 -16.13
N VAL A 84 22.21 12.66 -15.74
CA VAL A 84 22.19 14.06 -16.17
C VAL A 84 23.21 14.19 -17.30
N HIS A 85 22.76 14.54 -18.50
CA HIS A 85 23.61 14.68 -19.70
C HIS A 85 24.42 13.41 -20.07
N GLY A 86 23.85 12.21 -19.88
CA GLY A 86 24.50 10.94 -20.25
C GLY A 86 25.60 10.47 -19.30
N HIS A 87 25.83 11.17 -18.18
CA HIS A 87 26.78 10.77 -17.15
C HIS A 87 26.07 10.42 -15.85
N ARG A 88 26.50 9.34 -15.19
CA ARG A 88 26.13 9.08 -13.80
C ARG A 88 26.86 10.10 -12.94
N ILE A 89 26.11 10.98 -12.28
CA ILE A 89 26.69 11.78 -11.20
C ILE A 89 26.86 10.81 -10.03
N ALA A 90 28.10 10.33 -9.82
CA ALA A 90 28.45 9.49 -8.68
C ALA A 90 28.53 10.37 -7.42
N SER A 91 27.38 10.79 -6.90
CA SER A 91 27.23 11.41 -5.58
C SER A 91 26.48 10.46 -4.65
N TRP A 92 26.94 10.39 -3.40
CA TRP A 92 26.19 9.77 -2.30
C TRP A 92 25.88 10.84 -1.24
N PRO A 93 24.60 11.14 -0.96
CA PRO A 93 23.42 10.60 -1.65
C PRO A 93 23.32 11.10 -3.10
N PRO A 94 22.59 10.38 -3.99
CA PRO A 94 22.40 10.81 -5.37
C PRO A 94 21.76 12.18 -5.43
N SER A 95 22.31 13.09 -6.25
CA SER A 95 21.77 14.44 -6.40
C SER A 95 20.46 14.48 -7.19
N HIS A 96 20.19 13.46 -8.01
CA HIS A 96 18.96 13.31 -8.79
C HIS A 96 18.50 11.85 -8.77
N ILE A 97 17.27 11.64 -8.30
CA ILE A 97 16.62 10.33 -8.23
C ILE A 97 15.33 10.36 -9.04
N ASP A 98 14.95 9.21 -9.60
CA ASP A 98 13.67 9.05 -10.26
C ASP A 98 12.58 8.80 -9.21
N THR A 99 11.85 9.86 -8.87
CA THR A 99 10.79 9.78 -7.86
C THR A 99 9.54 9.05 -8.35
N ASP A 100 9.38 8.81 -9.67
CA ASP A 100 8.24 8.03 -10.17
C ASP A 100 8.32 6.57 -9.69
N GLU A 101 9.53 6.06 -9.46
CA GLU A 101 9.75 4.71 -8.90
C GLU A 101 9.28 4.58 -7.45
N LEU A 102 9.00 5.70 -6.76
CA LEU A 102 8.44 5.71 -5.41
C LEU A 102 6.91 5.64 -5.41
N ILE A 103 6.25 5.97 -6.52
CA ILE A 103 4.78 5.94 -6.63
C ILE A 103 4.20 4.55 -6.28
N PRO A 104 4.77 3.43 -6.76
CA PRO A 104 4.31 2.10 -6.36
C PRO A 104 4.34 1.87 -4.84
N LEU A 105 5.34 2.40 -4.12
CA LEU A 105 5.44 2.27 -2.67
C LEU A 105 4.24 2.91 -1.97
N THR A 106 3.79 4.07 -2.45
CA THR A 106 2.62 4.78 -1.90
C THR A 106 1.29 4.05 -2.13
N ARG A 107 1.28 2.97 -2.93
CA ARG A 107 0.08 2.21 -3.29
C ARG A 107 0.01 0.83 -2.62
N VAL A 108 1.05 0.39 -1.91
CA VAL A 108 1.10 -0.92 -1.25
C VAL A 108 0.08 -1.02 -0.11
N CYS A 109 0.18 -0.16 0.89
CA CYS A 109 -0.78 -0.07 1.98
C CYS A 109 -0.79 1.34 2.60
N ARG A 110 -1.73 1.61 3.50
CA ARG A 110 -1.82 2.90 4.20
C ARG A 110 -0.52 3.22 4.95
N HIS A 111 0.05 2.26 5.68
CA HIS A 111 1.30 2.46 6.42
C HIS A 111 2.48 2.84 5.51
N TRP A 112 2.64 2.14 4.38
CA TRP A 112 3.71 2.46 3.41
C TRP A 112 3.52 3.84 2.80
N ARG A 113 2.27 4.23 2.50
CA ARG A 113 1.95 5.57 2.02
C ARG A 113 2.34 6.63 3.04
N ASP A 114 1.97 6.44 4.31
CA ASP A 114 2.25 7.41 5.37
C ASP A 114 3.76 7.57 5.57
N VAL A 115 4.53 6.47 5.57
CA VAL A 115 6.00 6.50 5.67
C VAL A 115 6.63 7.13 4.43
N ALA A 116 6.19 6.76 3.23
CA ALA A 116 6.76 7.28 2.00
C ALA A 116 6.51 8.78 1.84
N LEU A 117 5.28 9.25 2.10
CA LEU A 117 4.92 10.68 2.00
C LEU A 117 5.47 11.51 3.16
N GLY A 118 5.59 10.93 4.36
CA GLY A 118 6.16 11.60 5.53
C GLY A 118 7.68 11.75 5.49
N SER A 119 8.37 10.98 4.64
CA SER A 119 9.83 11.00 4.53
C SER A 119 10.29 11.93 3.41
N SER A 120 10.54 13.20 3.73
CA SER A 120 11.02 14.22 2.79
C SER A 120 12.31 13.81 2.04
N ALA A 121 13.15 12.97 2.65
CA ALA A 121 14.37 12.42 2.02
C ALA A 121 14.11 11.58 0.76
N LEU A 122 12.88 11.10 0.55
CA LEU A 122 12.48 10.36 -0.65
C LEU A 122 12.09 11.28 -1.81
N TRP A 123 11.74 12.54 -1.54
CA TRP A 123 11.17 13.47 -2.52
C TRP A 123 12.09 14.67 -2.77
N THR A 124 13.39 14.42 -2.83
CA THR A 124 14.42 15.46 -2.97
C THR A 124 14.64 15.95 -4.40
N SER A 125 14.06 15.25 -5.39
CA SER A 125 14.17 15.55 -6.82
C SER A 125 12.78 15.63 -7.44
N VAL A 126 12.60 16.50 -8.43
CA VAL A 126 11.40 16.56 -9.28
C VAL A 126 11.87 16.46 -10.73
N CYS A 127 11.41 15.43 -11.43
CA CYS A 127 11.70 15.23 -12.84
C CYS A 127 10.43 15.50 -13.66
N ASP A 128 10.40 16.63 -14.38
CA ASP A 128 9.30 16.98 -15.30
C ASP A 128 9.58 16.52 -16.74
N THR A 129 10.51 15.57 -16.92
CA THR A 129 10.86 15.07 -18.25
C THR A 129 9.82 14.04 -18.70
N PRO A 130 9.19 14.20 -19.87
CA PRO A 130 8.28 13.20 -20.42
C PRO A 130 8.95 11.82 -20.43
N GLN A 131 8.22 10.80 -19.96
CA GLN A 131 8.66 9.42 -19.72
C GLN A 131 9.40 8.75 -20.91
N ASN A 132 9.36 9.36 -22.10
CA ASN A 132 10.05 8.91 -23.30
C ASN A 132 11.58 9.14 -23.27
N HIS A 133 12.11 9.99 -22.39
CA HIS A 133 13.55 10.27 -22.30
C HIS A 133 14.26 9.58 -21.13
N CYS A 134 13.55 9.06 -20.13
CA CYS A 134 14.17 8.23 -19.07
C CYS A 134 14.35 6.77 -19.53
N ASN A 135 13.53 6.29 -20.46
CA ASN A 135 13.60 4.92 -21.00
C ASN A 135 14.84 4.67 -21.87
N THR A 136 15.49 5.71 -22.38
CA THR A 136 16.70 5.55 -23.21
C THR A 136 17.91 5.06 -22.42
N SER A 137 17.82 5.03 -21.08
CA SER A 137 18.89 4.55 -20.18
C SER A 137 18.75 3.07 -19.78
N ARG A 138 17.61 2.40 -20.07
CA ARG A 138 17.45 0.95 -19.82
C ARG A 138 18.08 0.07 -20.90
N ALA A 139 18.52 0.65 -22.02
CA ALA A 139 18.98 -0.08 -23.21
C ALA A 139 20.51 -0.25 -23.34
N LEU A 140 21.29 0.10 -22.30
CA LEU A 140 22.76 -0.03 -22.30
C LEU A 140 23.29 -1.01 -21.23
N SER A 141 22.54 -2.07 -20.94
CA SER A 141 23.02 -3.21 -20.14
C SER A 141 23.01 -4.48 -20.97
#